data_AF-A0A4P6VRA9-F1
#
_entry.id   AF-A0A4P6VRA9-F1
#
_cell.length_a   1.000
_cell.length_b   1.000
_cell.length_c   1.000
_cell.angle_alpha   90.00
_cell.angle_beta   90.00
_cell.angle_gamma   90.00
#
_symmetry.space_group_name_H-M   'P 1'
#
loop_
_entity.id
_entity.type
_entity.pdbx_description
1 polymer ?
#
loop_
_entity_poly.entity_id
_entity_poly.type
_entity_poly.pdbx_seq_one_letter_code
_entity_poly.pdbx_strand_id
1 'polypeptide(L)'
;MILRFLIVLAVAFFMSACTTGKLYYTEQSGNRILGCDVEFVGLPSVDKFAVEYALSLCAKSVVHKGHQLDGNQQYLVNLDTSVPEAPCGHAWNRDLAKAKFKEGLLSKKHYGYIVAYIDLGLAVVNECSPNHT
;
A
#
# COMPACT_ATOMS: atom_id res chain seq x y z
N MET A 1 -40.90 -14.06 -3.81
CA MET A 1 -39.83 -13.73 -4.79
C MET A 1 -38.91 -12.61 -4.32
N ILE A 2 -39.44 -11.52 -3.76
CA ILE A 2 -38.64 -10.35 -3.30
C ILE A 2 -37.55 -10.71 -2.28
N LEU A 3 -37.84 -11.56 -1.29
CA LEU A 3 -36.86 -11.97 -0.27
C LEU A 3 -35.65 -12.73 -0.86
N ARG A 4 -35.88 -13.58 -1.86
CA ARG A 4 -34.80 -14.30 -2.56
C ARG A 4 -33.92 -13.33 -3.36
N PHE A 5 -34.54 -12.31 -3.96
CA PHE A 5 -33.84 -11.25 -4.68
C PHE A 5 -32.97 -10.39 -3.75
N LEU A 6 -33.49 -10.03 -2.57
CA LEU A 6 -32.74 -9.28 -1.55
C LEU A 6 -31.55 -10.08 -0.99
N ILE A 7 -31.70 -11.39 -0.80
CA ILE A 7 -30.61 -12.27 -0.35
C ILE A 7 -29.50 -12.36 -1.41
N VAL A 8 -29.86 -12.49 -2.69
CA VAL A 8 -28.87 -12.50 -3.78
C VAL A 8 -28.15 -11.15 -3.87
N LEU A 9 -28.86 -10.04 -3.71
CA LEU A 9 -28.26 -8.70 -3.71
C LEU A 9 -27.32 -8.49 -2.51
N ALA A 10 -27.70 -9.00 -1.34
CA ALA A 10 -26.86 -8.95 -0.13
C ALA A 10 -25.59 -9.81 -0.29
N VAL A 11 -25.72 -11.03 -0.82
CA VAL A 11 -24.57 -11.94 -1.06
C VAL A 11 -23.64 -11.37 -2.12
N ALA A 12 -24.17 -10.72 -3.16
CA ALA A 12 -23.35 -10.04 -4.17
C ALA A 12 -22.56 -8.86 -3.58
N PHE A 13 -23.09 -8.19 -2.55
CA PHE A 13 -22.37 -7.11 -1.85
C PHE A 13 -21.20 -7.61 -0.99
N PHE A 14 -21.18 -8.91 -0.64
CA PHE A 14 -20.06 -9.55 0.05
C PHE A 14 -18.98 -10.09 -0.89
N MET A 15 -19.07 -9.87 -2.20
CA MET A 15 -17.93 -10.15 -3.08
C MET A 15 -16.75 -9.28 -2.64
N SER A 16 -15.65 -9.95 -2.32
CA SER A 16 -14.44 -9.41 -1.67
C SER A 16 -14.05 -8.03 -2.19
N ALA A 17 -14.01 -7.04 -1.31
CA ALA A 17 -13.44 -5.74 -1.61
C ALA A 17 -11.90 -5.85 -1.66
N CYS A 18 -11.35 -6.18 -2.81
CA CYS A 18 -9.94 -5.98 -3.08
C CYS A 18 -9.70 -4.49 -3.38
N THR A 19 -8.58 -3.95 -2.89
CA THR A 19 -8.14 -2.60 -3.24
C THR A 19 -6.99 -2.73 -4.22
N THR A 20 -7.19 -2.25 -5.43
CA THR A 20 -6.25 -2.38 -6.53
C THR A 20 -5.76 -1.02 -7.02
N GLY A 21 -4.62 -1.01 -7.69
CA GLY A 21 -4.09 0.19 -8.33
C GLY A 21 -3.13 -0.15 -9.45
N LYS A 22 -3.15 0.67 -10.50
CA LYS A 22 -2.27 0.51 -11.66
C LYS A 22 -1.51 1.79 -11.92
N LEU A 23 -0.25 1.67 -12.33
CA LEU A 23 0.56 2.78 -12.80
C LEU A 23 1.00 2.53 -14.23
N TYR A 24 0.80 3.54 -15.07
CA TYR A 24 1.21 3.54 -16.46
C TYR A 24 2.22 4.66 -16.71
N TYR A 25 3.09 4.43 -17.68
CA TYR A 25 4.05 5.41 -18.15
C TYR A 25 4.19 5.35 -19.66
N THR A 26 4.73 6.41 -20.25
CA THR A 26 4.99 6.50 -21.69
C THR A 26 6.49 6.34 -21.95
N GLU A 27 6.84 5.41 -22.83
CA GLU A 27 8.20 5.25 -23.33
C GLU A 27 8.57 6.35 -24.33
N GLN A 28 9.88 6.50 -24.61
CA GLN A 28 10.36 7.42 -25.64
C GLN A 28 9.80 7.12 -27.04
N SER A 29 9.42 5.85 -27.29
CA SER A 29 8.75 5.40 -28.51
C SER A 29 7.32 5.92 -28.67
N GLY A 30 6.74 6.51 -27.60
CA GLY A 30 5.32 6.88 -27.52
C GLY A 30 4.41 5.74 -27.05
N ASN A 31 4.95 4.54 -26.78
CA ASN A 31 4.17 3.42 -26.28
C ASN A 31 3.78 3.62 -24.81
N ARG A 32 2.51 3.38 -24.50
CA ARG A 32 1.99 3.36 -23.14
C ARG A 32 2.19 1.99 -22.52
N ILE A 33 2.93 1.93 -21.42
CA ILE A 33 3.32 0.69 -20.74
C ILE A 33 2.67 0.62 -19.36
N LEU A 34 2.19 -0.57 -18.99
CA LEU A 34 1.79 -0.86 -17.62
C LEU A 34 3.05 -1.07 -16.78
N GLY A 35 3.37 -0.11 -15.90
CA GLY A 35 4.54 -0.17 -15.02
C GLY A 35 4.32 -1.09 -13.83
N CYS A 36 3.21 -0.89 -13.11
CA CYS A 36 2.85 -1.72 -11.96
C CYS A 36 1.34 -1.98 -11.89
N ASP A 37 0.98 -3.16 -11.41
CA ASP A 37 -0.37 -3.58 -11.07
C ASP A 37 -0.30 -4.18 -9.66
N VAL A 38 -0.99 -3.58 -8.70
CA VAL A 38 -0.91 -3.96 -7.28
C VAL A 38 -2.30 -4.22 -6.73
N GLU A 39 -2.39 -5.21 -5.85
CA GLU A 39 -3.61 -5.61 -5.18
C GLU A 39 -3.33 -5.90 -3.71
N PHE A 40 -4.20 -5.37 -2.85
CA PHE A 40 -4.20 -5.66 -1.42
C PHE A 40 -5.60 -6.08 -0.98
N VAL A 41 -5.67 -7.10 -0.12
CA VAL A 41 -6.90 -7.69 0.40
C VAL A 41 -6.87 -7.67 1.91
N GLY A 42 -7.76 -6.88 2.51
CA GLY A 42 -7.85 -6.75 3.96
C GLY A 42 -8.94 -5.77 4.37
N LEU A 43 -8.52 -4.61 4.86
CA LEU A 43 -9.44 -3.55 5.28
C LEU A 43 -9.36 -2.42 4.25
N PRO A 44 -10.40 -2.20 3.40
CA PRO A 44 -10.31 -1.23 2.30
C PRO A 44 -9.87 0.19 2.72
N SER A 45 -10.27 0.61 3.93
CA SER A 45 -9.88 1.92 4.47
C SER A 45 -8.38 2.06 4.83
N VAL A 46 -7.66 0.94 4.90
CA VAL A 46 -6.21 0.80 5.12
C VAL A 46 -5.53 0.43 3.81
N ASP A 47 -6.07 -0.55 3.07
CA ASP A 47 -5.49 -1.09 1.85
C ASP A 47 -5.31 -0.02 0.77
N LYS A 48 -6.14 1.03 0.74
CA LYS A 48 -5.95 2.20 -0.14
C LYS A 48 -4.58 2.86 0.04
N PHE A 49 -4.05 2.86 1.27
CA PHE A 49 -2.72 3.41 1.56
C PHE A 49 -1.61 2.42 1.23
N ALA A 50 -1.87 1.11 1.33
CA ALA A 50 -0.92 0.10 0.85
C ALA A 50 -0.73 0.18 -0.68
N VAL A 51 -1.83 0.34 -1.43
CA VAL A 51 -1.79 0.61 -2.88
C VAL A 51 -1.04 1.91 -3.16
N GLU A 52 -1.37 3.00 -2.46
CA GLU A 52 -0.69 4.30 -2.63
C GLU A 52 0.82 4.20 -2.42
N TYR A 53 1.25 3.49 -1.36
CA TYR A 53 2.66 3.25 -1.06
C TYR A 53 3.38 2.52 -2.19
N ALA A 54 2.83 1.38 -2.62
CA ALA A 54 3.43 0.56 -3.66
C ALA A 54 3.48 1.29 -5.01
N LEU A 55 2.41 2.01 -5.37
CA LEU A 55 2.39 2.83 -6.57
C LEU A 55 3.37 4.01 -6.50
N SER A 56 3.57 4.62 -5.32
CA SER A 56 4.57 5.68 -5.15
C SER A 56 6.00 5.17 -5.35
N LEU A 57 6.36 4.01 -4.76
CA LEU A 57 7.67 3.41 -5.00
C LEU A 57 7.87 3.04 -6.48
N CYS A 58 6.83 2.50 -7.12
CA CYS A 58 6.83 2.23 -8.56
C CYS A 58 7.04 3.52 -9.38
N ALA A 59 6.29 4.57 -9.08
CA ALA A 59 6.39 5.88 -9.74
C ALA A 59 7.81 6.46 -9.65
N LYS A 60 8.41 6.43 -8.45
CA LYS A 60 9.79 6.88 -8.21
C LYS A 60 10.80 6.07 -9.04
N SER A 61 10.63 4.74 -9.10
CA SER A 61 11.48 3.87 -9.93
C SER A 61 11.36 4.15 -11.42
N VAL A 62 10.15 4.36 -11.92
CA VAL A 62 9.88 4.68 -13.33
C VAL A 62 10.50 6.02 -13.73
N VAL A 63 10.32 7.05 -12.90
CA VAL A 63 10.95 8.37 -13.14
C VAL A 63 12.47 8.30 -13.04
N HIS A 64 13.01 7.53 -12.09
CA HIS A 64 14.46 7.29 -11.99
C HIS A 64 15.04 6.63 -13.25
N LYS A 65 14.26 5.81 -13.96
CA LYS A 65 14.63 5.21 -15.26
C LYS A 65 14.48 6.18 -16.44
N GLY A 66 14.06 7.43 -16.21
CA GLY A 66 13.94 8.46 -17.24
C GLY A 66 12.62 8.43 -18.02
N HIS A 67 11.60 7.73 -17.52
CA HIS A 67 10.28 7.69 -18.15
C HIS A 67 9.33 8.75 -17.56
N GLN A 68 8.36 9.20 -18.37
CA GLN A 68 7.27 10.06 -17.90
C GLN A 68 6.04 9.23 -17.53
N LEU A 69 5.48 9.51 -16.35
CA LEU A 69 4.23 8.93 -15.90
C LEU A 69 3.03 9.52 -16.65
N ASP A 70 1.92 8.78 -16.68
CA ASP A 70 0.64 9.35 -17.12
C ASP A 70 0.26 10.56 -16.25
N GLY A 71 -0.30 11.62 -16.87
CA GLY A 71 -0.42 12.94 -16.23
C GLY A 71 -1.22 12.98 -14.92
N ASN A 72 -2.18 12.07 -14.72
CA ASN A 72 -2.95 11.99 -13.48
C ASN A 72 -2.21 11.24 -12.34
N GLN A 73 -1.01 10.70 -12.59
CA GLN A 73 -0.26 9.88 -11.63
C GLN A 73 1.02 10.56 -11.12
N GLN A 74 1.33 11.76 -11.61
CA GLN A 74 2.57 12.48 -11.26
C GLN A 74 2.69 12.77 -9.75
N TYR A 75 1.57 12.92 -9.04
CA TYR A 75 1.55 13.17 -7.59
C TYR A 75 2.22 12.05 -6.79
N LEU A 76 2.21 10.81 -7.30
CA LEU A 76 2.77 9.63 -6.62
C LEU A 76 4.29 9.77 -6.36
N VAL A 77 5.00 10.51 -7.20
CA VAL A 77 6.44 10.75 -7.06
C VAL A 77 6.74 11.59 -5.81
N ASN A 78 5.83 12.48 -5.45
CA ASN A 78 6.01 13.45 -4.37
C ASN A 78 5.43 12.98 -3.04
N LEU A 79 4.84 11.78 -2.99
CA LEU A 79 4.33 11.23 -1.73
C LEU A 79 5.48 10.91 -0.78
N ASP A 80 5.33 11.38 0.44
CA ASP A 80 6.14 10.91 1.56
C ASP A 80 5.74 9.47 1.87
N THR A 81 6.66 8.56 1.58
CA THR A 81 6.57 7.11 1.80
C THR A 81 7.38 6.69 3.03
N SER A 82 7.59 7.60 3.99
CA SER A 82 8.19 7.24 5.28
C SER A 82 7.32 6.22 6.01
N VAL A 83 7.97 5.18 6.52
CA VAL A 83 7.37 4.15 7.37
C VAL A 83 7.91 4.40 8.78
N PRO A 84 7.06 4.50 9.82
CA PRO A 84 7.55 4.66 11.17
C PRO A 84 8.42 3.45 11.55
N GLU A 85 9.43 3.68 12.38
CA GLU A 85 10.29 2.60 12.83
C GLU A 85 9.50 1.54 13.60
N ALA A 86 9.91 0.28 13.43
CA ALA A 86 9.40 -0.79 14.25
C ALA A 86 9.85 -0.61 15.71
N PRO A 87 9.14 -1.21 16.69
CA PRO A 87 9.64 -1.31 18.06
C PRO A 87 11.07 -1.83 18.11
N CYS A 88 11.82 -1.33 19.08
CA CYS A 88 13.23 -1.64 19.22
C CYS A 88 13.53 -3.15 19.19
N GLY A 89 14.54 -3.57 18.42
CA GLY A 89 14.94 -4.97 18.28
C GLY A 89 13.97 -5.82 17.46
N HIS A 90 12.96 -5.22 16.82
CA HIS A 90 11.98 -5.93 16.00
C HIS A 90 11.98 -5.39 14.58
N ALA A 91 11.69 -6.26 13.62
CA ALA A 91 11.20 -5.85 12.32
C ALA A 91 9.68 -5.75 12.35
N TRP A 92 9.10 -4.91 11.50
CA TRP A 92 7.67 -4.95 11.27
C TRP A 92 7.27 -6.33 10.72
N ASN A 93 6.27 -6.93 11.35
CA ASN A 93 5.55 -8.07 10.81
C ASN A 93 4.05 -7.79 10.89
N ARG A 94 3.24 -8.63 10.21
CA ARG A 94 1.79 -8.38 10.09
C ARG A 94 1.08 -8.37 11.44
N ASP A 95 1.49 -9.25 12.37
CA ASP A 95 0.86 -9.36 13.69
C ASP A 95 1.16 -8.15 14.56
N LEU A 96 2.41 -7.71 14.58
CA LEU A 96 2.85 -6.52 15.32
C LEU A 96 2.19 -5.25 14.79
N ALA A 97 2.16 -5.07 13.48
CA ALA A 97 1.51 -3.93 12.84
C ALA A 97 -0.01 -3.92 13.15
N LYS A 98 -0.66 -5.07 13.08
CA LYS A 98 -2.09 -5.21 13.41
C LYS A 98 -2.37 -4.93 14.89
N ALA A 99 -1.52 -5.40 15.80
CA ALA A 99 -1.65 -5.12 17.23
C ALA A 99 -1.54 -3.62 17.50
N LYS A 100 -0.49 -2.96 16.96
CA LYS A 100 -0.27 -1.51 17.12
C LYS A 100 -1.37 -0.66 16.50
N PHE A 101 -1.96 -1.10 15.38
CA PHE A 101 -3.14 -0.45 14.81
C PHE A 101 -4.37 -0.57 15.71
N LYS A 102 -4.63 -1.76 16.28
CA LYS A 102 -5.75 -1.96 17.22
C LYS A 102 -5.61 -1.18 18.52
N GLU A 103 -4.37 -0.99 18.98
CA GLU A 103 -4.04 -0.14 20.15
C GLU A 103 -4.21 1.36 19.86
N GLY A 104 -4.50 1.76 18.62
CA GLY A 104 -4.60 3.17 18.21
C GLY A 104 -3.25 3.87 18.05
N LEU A 105 -2.14 3.13 18.10
CA LEU A 105 -0.77 3.65 17.96
C LEU A 105 -0.36 3.86 16.48
N LEU A 106 -1.09 3.27 15.54
CA LEU A 106 -0.91 3.50 14.12
C LEU A 106 -2.15 4.14 13.50
N SER A 107 -1.94 5.16 12.67
CA SER A 107 -2.98 5.65 11.78
C SER A 107 -3.27 4.61 10.68
N LYS A 108 -4.42 4.72 10.01
CA LYS A 108 -4.73 3.87 8.84
C LYS A 108 -3.68 3.98 7.74
N LYS A 109 -3.12 5.19 7.54
CA LYS A 109 -2.04 5.45 6.58
C LYS A 109 -0.77 4.68 6.94
N HIS A 110 -0.27 4.86 8.17
CA HIS A 110 0.95 4.16 8.61
C HIS A 110 0.75 2.64 8.61
N TYR A 111 -0.41 2.15 9.06
CA TYR A 111 -0.67 0.72 9.02
C TYR A 111 -0.68 0.17 7.58
N GLY A 112 -1.33 0.86 6.64
CA GLY A 112 -1.31 0.46 5.22
C GLY A 112 0.08 0.51 4.59
N TYR A 113 0.86 1.53 4.91
CA TYR A 113 2.25 1.65 4.46
C TYR A 113 3.12 0.52 5.02
N ILE A 114 2.99 0.20 6.32
CA ILE A 114 3.70 -0.93 6.94
C ILE A 114 3.31 -2.26 6.27
N VAL A 115 2.01 -2.47 5.96
CA VAL A 115 1.56 -3.68 5.26
C VAL A 115 2.24 -3.82 3.90
N ALA A 116 2.24 -2.76 3.09
CA ALA A 116 2.93 -2.77 1.80
C ALA A 116 4.45 -2.93 1.97
N TYR A 117 5.05 -2.29 2.98
CA TYR A 117 6.47 -2.39 3.31
C TYR A 117 6.89 -3.84 3.62
N ILE A 118 6.08 -4.56 4.40
CA ILE A 118 6.28 -5.98 4.69
C ILE A 118 6.15 -6.81 3.41
N ASP A 119 5.11 -6.57 2.62
CA ASP A 119 4.79 -7.40 1.45
C ASP A 119 5.79 -7.23 0.29
N LEU A 120 6.41 -6.06 0.22
CA LEU A 120 7.53 -5.79 -0.68
C LEU A 120 8.88 -6.31 -0.17
N GLY A 121 8.93 -6.92 1.01
CA GLY A 121 10.15 -7.48 1.60
C GLY A 121 11.13 -6.42 2.12
N LEU A 122 10.64 -5.22 2.43
CA LEU A 122 11.47 -4.09 2.87
C LEU A 122 11.62 -4.02 4.40
N ALA A 123 10.84 -4.81 5.16
CA ALA A 123 10.87 -4.81 6.61
C ALA A 123 12.24 -5.27 7.15
N VAL A 124 12.89 -4.39 7.92
CA VAL A 124 14.18 -4.63 8.59
C VAL A 124 14.04 -4.45 10.09
N VAL A 125 14.94 -5.06 10.86
CA VAL A 125 15.00 -4.90 12.32
C VAL A 125 15.37 -3.46 12.65
N ASN A 126 14.64 -2.85 13.59
CA ASN A 126 15.03 -1.58 14.17
C ASN A 126 16.15 -1.79 15.20
N GLU A 127 17.39 -1.56 14.77
CA GLU A 127 18.58 -1.62 15.62
C GLU A 127 18.70 -0.36 16.48
N CYS A 128 18.35 -0.43 17.76
CA CYS A 128 18.54 0.71 18.66
C CYS A 128 19.85 0.61 19.41
N SER A 129 20.56 1.73 19.52
CA SER A 129 21.67 1.83 20.46
C SER A 129 21.16 1.83 21.91
N PRO A 130 21.89 1.20 22.85
CA PRO A 130 21.48 1.08 24.25
C PRO A 130 21.47 2.40 25.07
N ASN A 131 21.64 3.57 24.44
CA ASN A 131 21.91 4.84 25.11
C ASN A 131 20.77 5.87 25.09
N HIS A 132 19.53 5.49 24.80
CA HIS A 132 18.39 6.39 24.96
C HIS A 132 17.23 5.69 25.70
N THR A 133 17.38 5.59 27.01
CA THR A 133 16.28 5.54 27.99
C THR A 133 15.96 6.93 28.49
#